data_AF-A0A2J2H6T0-F1
#
_entry.id   AF-A0A2J2H6T0-F1
#
_cell.length_a   1.000
_cell.length_b   1.000
_cell.length_c   1.000
_cell.angle_alpha   90.00
_cell.angle_beta   90.00
_cell.angle_gamma   90.00
#
_symmetry.space_group_name_H-M   'P 1'
#
loop_
_entity.id
_entity.type
_entity.pdbx_description
1 polymer ?
#
loop_
_entity_poly.entity_id
_entity_poly.type
_entity_poly.pdbx_seq_one_letter_code
_entity_poly.pdbx_strand_id
1 'polypeptide(L)'
;MEPEMAKLLAGVGAILAAISPVERIVGIIGVVLFLVGAISLADFYGDQKMKDDAIYWFIFIFIALVVLIVGASLGVLSLPALMTGHLLAGGFGLGAFLATLVIAWILFITSARRFRSMMSAVASRSGESMFQTAGSLYYWGAVLVIVLVGLILIAIAFILAGIAFLVMKTPAKTQT
;
A
#
# COMPACT_ATOMS: atom_id res chain seq x y z
N MET A 1 1.01 19.32 12.81
CA MET A 1 0.62 19.97 11.53
C MET A 1 -0.82 20.43 11.64
N GLU A 2 -1.18 21.48 10.92
CA GLU A 2 -2.59 21.84 10.78
C GLU A 2 -3.35 20.74 10.03
N PRO A 3 -4.59 20.44 10.41
CA PRO A 3 -5.32 19.29 9.87
C PRO A 3 -5.72 19.49 8.40
N GLU A 4 -5.77 20.72 7.91
CA GLU A 4 -5.93 21.03 6.49
C GLU A 4 -4.69 20.65 5.67
N MET A 5 -3.50 21.01 6.17
CA MET A 5 -2.25 20.61 5.54
C MET A 5 -2.08 19.08 5.54
N ALA A 6 -2.46 18.40 6.62
CA ALA A 6 -2.42 16.94 6.69
C ALA A 6 -3.30 16.26 5.62
N LYS A 7 -4.49 16.81 5.36
CA LYS A 7 -5.38 16.33 4.29
C LYS A 7 -4.85 16.57 2.91
N LEU A 8 -4.31 17.77 2.67
CA LEU A 8 -3.69 18.10 1.38
C LEU A 8 -2.52 17.16 1.12
N LEU A 9 -1.69 16.90 2.13
CA LEU A 9 -0.56 15.96 2.04
C LEU A 9 -1.04 14.52 1.76
N ALA A 10 -2.06 14.04 2.48
CA ALA A 10 -2.65 12.72 2.28
C ALA A 10 -3.29 12.59 0.89
N GLY A 11 -4.05 13.60 0.47
CA GLY A 11 -4.78 13.63 -0.78
C GLY A 11 -3.86 13.67 -1.99
N VAL A 12 -2.94 14.63 -2.01
CA VAL A 12 -1.93 14.76 -3.07
C VAL A 12 -1.00 13.54 -3.07
N GLY A 13 -0.59 13.05 -1.90
CA GLY A 13 0.22 11.84 -1.78
C GLY A 13 -0.46 10.60 -2.37
N ALA A 14 -1.76 10.41 -2.11
CA ALA A 14 -2.52 9.30 -2.69
C ALA A 14 -2.60 9.39 -4.22
N ILE A 15 -2.87 10.58 -4.77
CA ILE A 15 -2.94 10.79 -6.22
C ILE A 15 -1.57 10.54 -6.86
N LEU A 16 -0.49 11.04 -6.26
CA LEU A 16 0.87 10.78 -6.72
C LEU A 16 1.21 9.27 -6.65
N ALA A 17 0.76 8.58 -5.60
CA ALA A 17 0.93 7.13 -5.46
C ALA A 17 0.15 6.35 -6.55
N ALA A 18 -1.01 6.83 -7.00
CA ALA A 18 -1.75 6.21 -8.11
C ALA A 18 -1.02 6.29 -9.45
N ILE A 19 -0.27 7.38 -9.68
CA ILE A 19 0.47 7.64 -10.93
C ILE A 19 1.87 6.99 -10.92
N SER A 20 2.26 6.33 -9.81
CA SER A 20 3.53 5.59 -9.67
C SER A 20 3.96 4.73 -10.87
N PRO A 21 3.06 4.06 -11.63
CA PRO A 21 3.49 3.24 -12.76
C PRO A 21 4.22 4.01 -13.87
N VAL A 22 4.04 5.34 -13.94
CA VAL A 22 4.61 6.20 -15.00
C VAL A 22 6.02 6.69 -14.63
N GLU A 23 6.29 6.95 -13.34
CA GLU A 23 7.54 7.54 -12.85
C GLU A 23 7.96 6.86 -11.52
N ARG A 24 9.00 6.01 -11.56
CA ARG A 24 9.43 5.17 -10.41
C ARG A 24 9.78 5.95 -9.14
N ILE A 25 10.24 7.20 -9.27
CA ILE A 25 10.67 8.04 -8.14
C ILE A 25 9.48 8.78 -7.51
N VAL A 26 8.56 9.29 -8.33
CA VAL A 26 7.37 10.04 -7.89
C VAL A 26 6.47 9.18 -7.00
N GLY A 27 6.37 7.89 -7.31
CA GLY A 27 5.56 6.96 -6.53
C GLY A 27 5.99 6.82 -5.07
N ILE A 28 7.30 6.80 -4.82
CA ILE A 28 7.85 6.69 -3.46
C ILE A 28 7.48 7.95 -2.66
N ILE A 29 7.67 9.13 -3.26
CA ILE A 29 7.32 10.41 -2.64
C ILE A 29 5.82 10.47 -2.34
N GLY A 30 4.98 10.03 -3.29
CA GLY A 30 3.53 9.96 -3.12
C GLY A 30 3.10 9.09 -1.94
N VAL A 31 3.65 7.88 -1.84
CA VAL A 31 3.35 6.96 -0.72
C VAL A 31 3.81 7.53 0.63
N VAL A 32 4.96 8.22 0.68
CA VAL A 32 5.45 8.85 1.91
C VAL A 32 4.58 10.04 2.31
N LEU A 33 4.22 10.92 1.36
CA LEU A 33 3.29 12.04 1.61
C LEU A 33 1.93 11.54 2.12
N PHE A 34 1.43 10.47 1.50
CA PHE A 34 0.20 9.81 1.93
C PHE A 34 0.30 9.33 3.38
N LEU A 35 1.38 8.61 3.71
CA LEU A 35 1.61 8.08 5.04
C LEU A 35 1.69 9.19 6.10
N VAL A 36 2.47 10.24 5.83
CA VAL A 36 2.63 11.37 6.76
C VAL A 36 1.31 12.09 6.98
N GLY A 37 0.53 12.31 5.91
CA GLY A 37 -0.81 12.90 6.01
C GLY A 37 -1.77 12.03 6.82
N ALA A 38 -1.78 10.72 6.56
CA ALA A 38 -2.62 9.76 7.29
C ALA A 38 -2.25 9.66 8.78
N ILE A 39 -0.96 9.63 9.12
CA ILE A 39 -0.46 9.64 10.51
C ILE A 39 -0.85 10.94 11.21
N SER A 40 -0.67 12.09 10.56
CA SER A 40 -1.05 13.37 11.14
C SER A 40 -2.56 13.47 11.38
N LEU A 41 -3.37 12.86 10.53
CA LEU A 41 -4.82 12.78 10.73
C LEU A 41 -5.16 11.83 11.89
N ALA A 42 -4.45 10.71 12.03
CA ALA A 42 -4.64 9.77 13.14
C ALA A 42 -4.33 10.44 14.49
N ASP A 43 -3.23 11.20 14.56
CA ASP A 43 -2.85 11.97 15.74
C ASP A 43 -3.89 13.06 16.05
N PHE A 44 -4.46 13.69 15.03
CA PHE A 44 -5.55 14.66 15.21
C PHE A 44 -6.81 14.03 15.82
N TYR A 45 -7.20 12.85 15.34
CA TYR A 45 -8.36 12.11 15.85
C TYR A 45 -8.08 11.36 17.17
N GLY A 46 -6.83 11.36 17.65
CA GLY A 46 -6.41 10.60 18.83
C GLY A 46 -6.52 9.07 18.65
N ASP A 47 -6.57 8.58 17.41
CA ASP A 47 -6.79 7.16 17.10
C ASP A 47 -5.45 6.45 16.91
N GLN A 48 -4.93 5.86 18.00
CA GLN A 48 -3.68 5.13 17.96
C GLN A 48 -3.74 3.91 17.04
N LYS A 49 -4.90 3.26 16.93
CA LYS A 49 -5.07 2.10 16.05
C LYS A 49 -4.95 2.51 14.58
N MET A 50 -5.55 3.63 14.18
CA MET A 50 -5.41 4.17 12.82
C MET A 50 -3.95 4.52 12.49
N LYS A 51 -3.22 5.10 13.44
CA LYS A 51 -1.80 5.41 13.28
C LYS A 51 -0.95 4.16 13.11
N ASP A 52 -1.12 3.19 14.01
CA ASP A 52 -0.44 1.90 13.93
C ASP A 52 -0.78 1.21 12.62
N ASP A 53 -2.05 1.23 12.21
CA ASP A 53 -2.50 0.67 10.94
C ASP A 53 -1.76 1.28 9.74
N ALA A 54 -1.58 2.61 9.73
CA ALA A 54 -0.83 3.32 8.70
C ALA A 54 0.64 2.89 8.65
N ILE A 55 1.29 2.84 9.81
CA ILE A 55 2.71 2.50 9.94
C ILE A 55 2.96 1.04 9.55
N TYR A 56 2.16 0.11 10.09
CA TYR A 56 2.26 -1.31 9.76
C TYR A 56 2.00 -1.55 8.27
N TRP A 57 1.03 -0.88 7.66
CA TRP A 57 0.79 -0.97 6.21
C TRP A 57 2.06 -0.66 5.41
N PHE A 58 2.74 0.44 5.73
CA PHE A 58 3.98 0.86 5.07
C PHE A 58 5.13 -0.12 5.30
N ILE A 59 5.33 -0.56 6.55
CA ILE A 59 6.35 -1.55 6.90
C ILE A 59 6.13 -2.86 6.14
N PHE A 60 4.89 -3.36 6.07
CA PHE A 60 4.59 -4.59 5.33
C PHE A 60 4.86 -4.47 3.83
N ILE A 61 4.58 -3.31 3.21
CA ILE A 61 4.93 -3.07 1.80
C ILE A 61 6.45 -3.11 1.62
N PHE A 62 7.20 -2.47 2.52
CA PHE A 62 8.65 -2.44 2.44
C PHE A 62 9.26 -3.84 2.60
N ILE A 63 8.79 -4.61 3.58
CA ILE A 63 9.22 -6.00 3.77
C ILE A 63 8.86 -6.86 2.56
N ALA A 64 7.64 -6.74 2.03
CA ALA A 64 7.22 -7.48 0.83
C ALA A 64 8.12 -7.17 -0.36
N LEU A 65 8.50 -5.90 -0.55
CA LEU A 65 9.41 -5.47 -1.60
C LEU A 65 10.81 -6.06 -1.43
N VAL A 66 11.36 -6.05 -0.21
CA VAL A 66 12.67 -6.67 0.09
C VAL A 66 12.63 -8.18 -0.18
N VAL A 67 11.58 -8.89 0.27
CA VAL A 67 11.39 -10.32 0.02
C VAL A 67 11.33 -10.61 -1.48
N LEU A 68 10.65 -9.76 -2.25
CA LEU A 68 10.54 -9.90 -3.70
C LEU A 68 11.90 -9.68 -4.39
N ILE A 69 12.70 -8.70 -3.96
CA ILE A 69 14.04 -8.46 -4.50
C ILE A 69 14.97 -9.66 -4.22
N VAL A 70 14.97 -10.18 -2.99
CA VAL A 70 15.76 -11.35 -2.60
C VAL A 70 15.33 -12.56 -3.42
N GLY A 71 14.02 -12.81 -3.51
CA GLY A 71 13.44 -13.87 -4.32
C GLY A 71 13.84 -13.78 -5.79
N ALA A 72 13.66 -12.61 -6.40
CA ALA A 72 14.00 -12.36 -7.79
C ALA A 72 15.50 -12.56 -8.05
N SER A 73 16.36 -12.15 -7.11
CA SER A 73 17.80 -12.37 -7.19
C SER A 73 18.13 -13.87 -7.19
N LEU A 74 17.52 -14.66 -6.29
CA LEU A 74 17.68 -16.12 -6.27
C LEU A 74 17.17 -16.79 -7.55
N GLY A 75 16.04 -16.32 -8.07
CA GLY A 75 15.48 -16.80 -9.35
C GLY A 75 16.42 -16.51 -10.52
N VAL A 76 16.92 -15.29 -10.65
CA VAL A 76 17.84 -14.90 -11.73
C VAL A 76 19.18 -15.63 -11.64
N LEU A 77 19.74 -15.76 -10.44
CA LEU A 77 20.99 -16.51 -10.22
C LEU A 77 20.85 -18.00 -10.54
N SER A 78 19.63 -18.54 -10.53
CA SER A 78 19.36 -19.94 -10.87
C SER A 78 19.22 -20.21 -12.38
N LEU A 79 19.02 -19.17 -13.21
CA LEU A 79 18.86 -19.31 -14.65
C LEU A 79 20.08 -19.93 -15.36
N PRO A 80 21.34 -19.52 -15.08
CA PRO A 80 22.51 -20.14 -15.69
C PRO A 80 22.69 -21.61 -15.29
N ALA A 81 22.34 -21.97 -14.06
CA ALA A 81 22.38 -23.36 -13.59
C ALA A 81 21.38 -24.24 -14.36
N LEU A 82 20.19 -23.71 -14.68
CA LEU A 82 19.21 -24.40 -15.52
C LEU A 82 19.70 -24.56 -16.97
N MET A 83 20.32 -23.52 -17.53
CA MET A 83 20.85 -23.52 -18.90
C MET A 83 22.04 -24.47 -19.10
N THR A 84 22.80 -24.75 -18.03
CA THR A 84 23.97 -25.65 -18.06
C THR A 84 23.63 -27.10 -17.68
N GLY A 85 22.36 -27.44 -17.47
CA GLY A 85 21.91 -28.80 -17.16
C GLY A 85 21.98 -29.19 -15.67
N HIS A 86 22.34 -28.27 -14.78
CA HIS A 86 22.33 -28.50 -13.33
C HIS A 86 20.91 -28.37 -12.75
N LEU A 87 20.06 -29.36 -13.07
CA LEU A 87 18.62 -29.33 -12.76
C LEU A 87 18.31 -29.21 -11.26
N LEU A 88 19.12 -29.79 -10.37
CA LEU A 88 18.88 -29.69 -8.93
C LEU A 88 19.13 -28.27 -8.40
N ALA A 89 20.22 -27.62 -8.82
CA ALA A 89 20.55 -26.26 -8.42
C ALA A 89 19.61 -25.23 -9.05
N GLY A 90 19.30 -25.38 -10.34
CA GLY A 90 18.32 -24.54 -11.04
C GLY A 90 16.91 -24.69 -10.48
N GLY A 91 16.48 -25.94 -10.22
CA GLY A 91 15.17 -26.25 -9.64
C GLY A 91 15.00 -25.71 -8.22
N PHE A 92 16.05 -25.78 -7.38
CA PHE A 92 16.03 -25.18 -6.05
C PHE A 92 15.85 -23.65 -6.10
N GLY A 93 16.57 -22.95 -6.97
CA GLY A 93 16.46 -21.49 -7.09
C GLY A 93 15.11 -21.03 -7.64
N LEU A 94 14.54 -21.74 -8.61
CA LEU A 94 13.18 -21.52 -9.10
C LEU A 94 12.13 -21.82 -8.02
N GLY A 95 12.28 -22.91 -7.27
CA GLY A 95 11.41 -23.25 -6.15
C GLY A 95 11.45 -22.19 -5.04
N ALA A 96 12.65 -21.70 -4.71
CA ALA A 96 12.84 -20.60 -3.76
C ALA A 96 12.20 -19.30 -4.27
N PHE A 97 12.36 -18.96 -5.54
CA PHE A 97 11.71 -17.80 -6.15
C PHE A 97 10.18 -17.89 -6.03
N LEU A 98 9.57 -19.01 -6.43
CA LEU A 98 8.13 -19.21 -6.31
C LEU A 98 7.65 -19.14 -4.85
N ALA A 99 8.39 -19.72 -3.92
CA ALA A 99 8.06 -19.63 -2.49
C ALA A 99 8.11 -18.18 -1.99
N THR A 100 9.15 -17.41 -2.33
CA THR A 100 9.25 -15.99 -1.97
C THR A 100 8.15 -15.13 -2.61
N LEU A 101 7.72 -15.46 -3.83
CA LEU A 101 6.62 -14.77 -4.52
C LEU A 101 5.30 -14.96 -3.75
N VAL A 102 5.00 -16.20 -3.33
CA VAL A 102 3.83 -16.50 -2.51
C VAL A 102 3.91 -15.79 -1.14
N ILE A 103 5.08 -15.80 -0.48
CA ILE A 103 5.28 -15.11 0.80
C ILE A 103 5.06 -13.59 0.64
N ALA A 104 5.68 -12.97 -0.37
CA ALA A 104 5.52 -11.54 -0.65
C ALA A 104 4.05 -11.19 -0.93
N TRP A 105 3.33 -12.04 -1.67
CA TRP A 105 1.92 -11.85 -1.94
C TRP A 105 1.04 -11.91 -0.68
N ILE A 106 1.29 -12.86 0.23
CA ILE A 106 0.59 -12.96 1.52
C ILE A 106 0.87 -11.73 2.40
N LEU A 107 2.11 -11.24 2.43
CA LEU A 107 2.48 -10.01 3.13
C LEU A 107 1.76 -8.79 2.54
N PHE A 108 1.65 -8.74 1.21
CA PHE A 108 0.94 -7.66 0.51
C PHE A 108 -0.56 -7.66 0.83
N ILE A 109 -1.22 -8.82 0.85
CA ILE A 109 -2.62 -8.95 1.28
C ILE A 109 -2.80 -8.52 2.74
N THR A 110 -1.84 -8.87 3.60
CA THR A 110 -1.87 -8.49 5.02
C THR A 110 -1.73 -6.98 5.20
N SER A 111 -0.85 -6.35 4.42
CA SER A 111 -0.76 -4.90 4.33
C SER A 111 -2.10 -4.29 3.91
N ALA A 112 -2.73 -4.80 2.86
CA ALA A 112 -3.97 -4.26 2.33
C ALA A 112 -5.15 -4.30 3.34
N ARG A 113 -5.19 -5.30 4.23
CA ARG A 113 -6.16 -5.32 5.35
C ARG A 113 -5.99 -4.12 6.28
N ARG A 114 -4.73 -3.75 6.55
CA ARG A 114 -4.38 -2.64 7.44
C ARG A 114 -4.73 -1.29 6.82
N PHE A 115 -4.49 -1.13 5.51
CA PHE A 115 -4.97 0.03 4.74
C PHE A 115 -6.49 0.18 4.79
N ARG A 116 -7.21 -0.92 4.57
CA ARG A 116 -8.67 -0.93 4.64
C ARG A 116 -9.16 -0.53 6.03
N SER A 117 -8.53 -1.04 7.08
CA SER A 117 -8.83 -0.67 8.46
C SER A 117 -8.61 0.83 8.70
N MET A 118 -7.46 1.37 8.30
CA MET A 118 -7.16 2.81 8.37
C MET A 118 -8.20 3.66 7.63
N MET A 119 -8.54 3.33 6.37
CA MET A 119 -9.55 4.08 5.62
C MET A 119 -10.95 3.97 6.25
N SER A 120 -11.31 2.81 6.80
CA SER A 120 -12.60 2.66 7.50
C SER A 120 -12.67 3.49 8.79
N ALA A 121 -11.54 3.65 9.49
CA ALA A 121 -11.45 4.54 10.66
C ALA A 121 -11.61 6.01 10.24
N VAL A 122 -11.04 6.42 9.11
CA VAL A 122 -11.26 7.77 8.58
C VAL A 122 -12.71 7.95 8.13
N ALA A 123 -13.33 6.95 7.50
CA ALA A 123 -14.73 6.99 7.06
C ALA A 123 -15.70 7.21 8.23
N SER A 124 -15.52 6.50 9.34
CA SER A 124 -16.41 6.61 10.50
C SER A 124 -16.32 7.96 11.22
N ARG A 125 -15.17 8.63 11.13
CA ARG A 125 -14.94 9.96 11.74
C ARG A 125 -15.29 11.11 10.81
N SER A 126 -15.06 10.96 9.52
CA SER A 126 -15.37 11.98 8.51
C SER A 126 -16.81 11.92 8.03
N GLY A 127 -17.52 10.81 8.25
CA GLY A 127 -18.86 10.56 7.71
C GLY A 127 -18.88 10.23 6.22
N GLU A 128 -17.72 10.10 5.59
CA GLU A 128 -17.60 9.99 4.14
C GLU A 128 -17.40 8.53 3.70
N SER A 129 -18.37 7.99 2.93
CA SER A 129 -18.35 6.60 2.46
C SER A 129 -17.27 6.30 1.40
N MET A 130 -16.72 7.34 0.76
CA MET A 130 -15.66 7.21 -0.25
C MET A 130 -14.41 6.54 0.31
N PHE A 131 -14.05 6.81 1.58
CA PHE A 131 -12.92 6.14 2.23
C PHE A 131 -13.14 4.65 2.40
N GLN A 132 -14.35 4.23 2.81
CA GLN A 132 -14.67 2.82 2.94
C GLN A 132 -14.59 2.09 1.59
N THR A 133 -15.07 2.75 0.53
CA THR A 133 -14.98 2.26 -0.84
C THR A 133 -13.52 2.13 -1.29
N ALA A 134 -12.70 3.17 -1.11
CA ALA A 134 -11.28 3.16 -1.44
C ALA A 134 -10.53 2.03 -0.71
N GLY A 135 -10.74 1.86 0.59
CA GLY A 135 -10.13 0.79 1.37
C GLY A 135 -10.53 -0.61 0.89
N SER A 136 -11.79 -0.79 0.48
CA SER A 136 -12.27 -2.07 -0.06
C SER A 136 -11.71 -2.38 -1.44
N LEU A 137 -11.62 -1.38 -2.33
CA LEU A 137 -11.02 -1.52 -3.65
C LEU A 137 -9.52 -1.82 -3.55
N TYR A 138 -8.81 -1.19 -2.63
CA TYR A 138 -7.39 -1.48 -2.39
C TYR A 138 -7.19 -2.94 -1.96
N TYR A 139 -8.04 -3.43 -1.06
CA TYR A 139 -8.00 -4.81 -0.60
C TYR A 139 -8.27 -5.82 -1.71
N TRP A 140 -9.35 -5.64 -2.47
CA TRP A 140 -9.67 -6.50 -3.60
C TRP A 140 -8.61 -6.40 -4.70
N GLY A 141 -8.06 -5.21 -4.95
CA GLY A 141 -6.96 -5.00 -5.87
C GLY A 141 -5.68 -5.74 -5.47
N ALA A 142 -5.35 -5.77 -4.18
CA ALA A 142 -4.21 -6.54 -3.67
C ALA A 142 -4.39 -8.05 -3.83
N VAL A 143 -5.61 -8.56 -3.63
CA VAL A 143 -5.93 -9.98 -3.89
C VAL A 143 -5.87 -10.29 -5.38
N LEU A 144 -6.39 -9.40 -6.24
CA LEU A 144 -6.39 -9.58 -7.68
C LEU A 144 -5.07 -9.18 -8.36
N VAL A 145 -4.03 -8.76 -7.64
CA VAL A 145 -2.77 -8.25 -8.25
C VAL A 145 -2.04 -9.29 -9.10
N ILE A 146 -2.31 -10.57 -8.84
CA ILE A 146 -1.85 -11.71 -9.66
C ILE A 146 -2.34 -11.58 -11.11
N VAL A 147 -3.50 -10.96 -11.29
CA VAL A 147 -4.07 -10.56 -12.58
C VAL A 147 -3.72 -9.08 -12.78
N LEU A 148 -3.32 -8.65 -13.98
CA LEU A 148 -3.04 -7.23 -14.26
C LEU A 148 -4.18 -6.26 -13.83
N VAL A 149 -5.40 -6.78 -13.72
CA VAL A 149 -6.59 -6.09 -13.20
C VAL A 149 -6.39 -5.56 -11.77
N GLY A 150 -5.66 -6.26 -10.90
CA GLY A 150 -5.46 -5.81 -9.52
C GLY A 150 -4.67 -4.50 -9.40
N LEU A 151 -3.72 -4.25 -10.31
CA LEU A 151 -3.00 -2.96 -10.35
C LEU A 151 -3.94 -1.80 -10.66
N ILE A 152 -4.89 -2.01 -11.58
CA ILE A 152 -5.89 -1.00 -11.95
C ILE A 152 -6.79 -0.70 -10.74
N LEU A 153 -7.24 -1.74 -10.02
CA LEU A 153 -8.06 -1.56 -8.81
C LEU A 153 -7.32 -0.80 -7.70
N ILE A 154 -6.03 -1.07 -7.49
CA ILE A 154 -5.20 -0.35 -6.53
C ILE A 154 -5.05 1.12 -6.94
N ALA A 155 -4.83 1.40 -8.23
CA ALA A 155 -4.74 2.77 -8.73
C ALA A 155 -6.05 3.54 -8.51
N ILE A 156 -7.20 2.93 -8.84
CA ILE A 156 -8.52 3.52 -8.59
C ILE A 156 -8.73 3.77 -7.08
N ALA A 157 -8.30 2.84 -6.22
CA ALA A 157 -8.38 2.99 -4.77
C ALA A 157 -7.60 4.21 -4.26
N PHE A 158 -6.38 4.41 -4.77
CA PHE A 158 -5.57 5.58 -4.42
C PHE A 158 -6.17 6.89 -4.92
N ILE A 159 -6.75 6.91 -6.13
CA ILE A 159 -7.45 8.09 -6.66
C ILE A 159 -8.66 8.43 -5.76
N LEU A 160 -9.47 7.43 -5.42
CA LEU A 160 -10.62 7.61 -4.52
C LEU A 160 -10.19 8.09 -3.14
N ALA A 161 -9.14 7.50 -2.56
CA ALA A 161 -8.60 7.96 -1.28
C ALA A 161 -8.12 9.41 -1.38
N GLY A 162 -7.44 9.77 -2.47
CA GLY A 162 -6.97 11.11 -2.74
C GLY A 162 -8.10 12.14 -2.77
N ILE A 163 -9.12 11.88 -3.58
CA ILE A 163 -10.30 12.74 -3.69
C ILE A 163 -11.03 12.83 -2.34
N ALA A 164 -11.19 11.70 -1.64
CA ALA A 164 -11.84 11.67 -0.33
C ALA A 164 -11.11 12.53 0.70
N PHE A 165 -9.76 12.50 0.73
CA PHE A 165 -8.96 13.35 1.62
C PHE A 165 -9.05 14.84 1.27
N LEU A 166 -9.14 15.19 -0.01
CA LEU A 166 -9.26 16.58 -0.46
C LEU A 166 -10.67 17.15 -0.24
N VAL A 167 -11.71 16.32 -0.32
CA VAL A 167 -13.12 16.75 -0.22
C VAL A 167 -13.64 16.67 1.22
N MET A 168 -13.08 15.82 2.08
CA MET A 168 -13.58 15.68 3.46
C MET A 168 -13.52 17.00 4.23
N LYS A 169 -14.58 17.32 4.98
CA LYS A 169 -14.72 18.56 5.79
C LYS A 169 -13.61 18.68 6.82
N THR A 170 -12.98 19.87 6.96
CA THR A 170 -11.85 20.12 7.89
C THR A 170 -12.10 19.44 9.23
N PRO A 171 -11.17 18.60 9.73
CA PRO A 171 -11.34 17.90 10.99
C PRO A 171 -11.45 18.99 12.06
N ALA A 172 -12.65 19.23 12.55
CA ALA A 172 -12.87 20.12 13.67
C ALA A 172 -12.53 19.34 14.94
N LYS A 173 -11.71 19.91 15.80
CA LYS A 173 -11.31 19.28 17.06
C LYS A 173 -12.60 19.09 17.85
N THR A 174 -13.04 17.85 18.05
CA THR A 174 -14.14 17.57 18.99
C THR A 174 -13.65 18.05 20.35
N GLN A 175 -14.11 19.22 20.77
CA GLN A 175 -13.92 19.73 22.11
C GLN A 175 -14.80 18.86 23.01
N THR A 176 -14.21 17.86 23.62
CA THR A 176 -14.72 17.23 24.84
C THR A 176 -13.79 17.59 25.97
#